data_AF-A0A9N7TN60-F1
#
_entry.id   AF-A0A9N7TN60-F1
#
_cell.length_a   1.000
_cell.length_b   1.000
_cell.length_c   1.000
_cell.angle_alpha   90.00
_cell.angle_beta   90.00
_cell.angle_gamma   90.00
#
_symmetry.space_group_name_H-M   'P 1'
#
loop_
_entity.id
_entity.type
_entity.pdbx_description
1 polymer ?
#
loop_
_entity_poly.entity_id
_entity_poly.type
_entity_poly.pdbx_seq_one_letter_code
_entity_poly.pdbx_strand_id
1 'polypeptide(L)'
;MLFSIVIFGCIANEGYINRPNEVEEYCIFNRNQNACNYGISSVKDRKRAVLADIGVSAFWSFMWFVGFCFLANQWQVTNLDDNPLREGGDAARAAITFCFFSIFTWAAQTLFSVEKLKNVSFEEEYIKLFPPQPHQPFV
;
A
#
# COMPACT_ATOMS: atom_id res chain seq x y z
N MET A 1 1.00 -12.66 -6.78
CA MET A 1 1.50 -12.48 -5.40
C MET A 1 1.32 -11.04 -4.91
N LEU A 2 1.81 -10.00 -5.62
CA LEU A 2 1.52 -8.59 -5.31
C LEU A 2 0.02 -8.26 -5.29
N PHE A 3 -0.75 -8.80 -6.24
CA PHE A 3 -2.21 -8.61 -6.30
C PHE A 3 -2.97 -9.26 -5.12
N SER A 4 -2.41 -10.31 -4.51
CA SER A 4 -3.04 -11.05 -3.42
C SER A 4 -2.93 -10.31 -2.09
N ILE A 5 -1.85 -9.55 -1.87
CA ILE A 5 -1.61 -8.74 -0.65
C ILE A 5 -2.56 -7.54 -0.59
N VAL A 6 -2.84 -6.91 -1.74
CA VAL A 6 -3.75 -5.76 -1.86
C VAL A 6 -5.21 -6.16 -1.62
N ILE A 7 -5.62 -7.35 -2.11
CA ILE A 7 -6.99 -7.87 -1.98
C ILE A 7 -7.25 -8.45 -0.58
N PHE A 8 -6.30 -9.19 0.02
CA PHE A 8 -6.44 -9.66 1.40
C PHE A 8 -6.39 -8.52 2.44
N GLY A 9 -6.02 -7.31 2.02
CA GLY A 9 -5.97 -6.09 2.83
C GLY A 9 -7.33 -5.50 3.25
N CYS A 10 -8.46 -5.99 2.73
CA CYS A 10 -9.78 -5.32 2.94
C CYS A 10 -10.76 -6.08 3.87
N ILE A 11 -10.51 -7.34 4.23
CA ILE A 11 -11.58 -8.22 4.78
C ILE A 11 -11.75 -8.16 6.33
N ALA A 12 -11.01 -7.33 7.04
CA ALA A 12 -11.05 -7.35 8.51
C ALA A 12 -11.24 -5.94 9.03
N ASN A 13 -12.50 -5.51 9.13
CA ASN A 13 -12.85 -4.32 9.88
C ASN A 13 -13.94 -4.71 10.89
N GLU A 14 -13.61 -4.51 12.17
CA GLU A 14 -14.50 -4.31 13.32
C GLU A 14 -15.26 -5.54 13.87
N GLY A 15 -14.68 -6.16 14.92
CA GLY A 15 -15.33 -7.23 15.72
C GLY A 15 -15.97 -6.75 17.03
N TYR A 16 -15.75 -5.50 17.43
CA TYR A 16 -16.33 -4.93 18.65
C TYR A 16 -17.63 -4.20 18.32
N ILE A 17 -18.70 -4.51 19.05
CA ILE A 17 -19.99 -3.83 18.93
C ILE A 17 -20.42 -3.36 20.31
N ASN A 18 -20.85 -2.11 20.38
CA ASN A 18 -21.48 -1.58 21.57
C ASN A 18 -23.00 -1.82 21.50
N ARG A 19 -23.60 -2.48 22.50
CA ARG A 19 -25.08 -2.51 22.61
C ARG A 19 -25.54 -1.18 23.19
N PRO A 20 -26.67 -0.63 22.74
CA PRO A 20 -27.21 0.64 23.26
C PRO A 20 -27.59 0.60 24.75
N ASN A 21 -27.53 -0.55 25.43
CA ASN A 21 -27.97 -0.76 26.80
C ASN A 21 -26.84 -1.17 27.78
N GLU A 22 -25.59 -1.30 27.34
CA GLU A 22 -24.47 -1.73 28.19
C GLU A 22 -23.29 -0.76 28.05
N VAL A 23 -22.62 -0.44 29.16
CA VAL A 23 -21.47 0.52 29.21
C VAL A 23 -20.15 -0.15 28.76
N GLU A 24 -20.11 -1.49 28.67
CA GLU A 24 -18.94 -2.26 28.27
C GLU A 24 -18.99 -2.71 26.81
N GLU A 25 -17.93 -2.41 26.05
CA GLU A 25 -17.72 -2.91 24.69
C GLU A 25 -17.56 -4.43 24.72
N TYR A 26 -18.47 -5.16 24.07
CA TYR A 26 -18.36 -6.62 23.98
C TYR A 26 -17.95 -7.06 22.59
N CYS A 27 -17.11 -8.11 22.55
CA CYS A 27 -16.71 -8.74 21.30
C CYS A 27 -17.90 -9.49 20.68
N ILE A 28 -18.25 -9.21 19.42
CA ILE A 28 -19.36 -9.88 18.72
C ILE A 28 -19.09 -11.39 18.55
N PHE A 29 -17.81 -11.76 18.48
CA PHE A 29 -17.36 -13.14 18.36
C PHE A 29 -17.40 -13.85 19.71
N ASN A 30 -18.59 -14.36 20.07
CA ASN A 30 -18.80 -15.25 21.22
C ASN A 30 -18.29 -14.69 22.56
N ARG A 31 -18.32 -13.36 22.78
CA ARG A 31 -17.72 -12.68 23.96
C ARG A 31 -16.26 -13.08 24.22
N ASN A 32 -15.54 -13.59 23.21
CA ASN A 32 -14.16 -14.01 23.33
C ASN A 32 -13.25 -12.83 23.00
N GLN A 33 -12.65 -12.21 24.02
CA GLN A 33 -11.74 -11.07 23.85
C GLN A 33 -10.59 -11.37 22.88
N ASN A 34 -10.11 -12.62 22.80
CA ASN A 34 -9.02 -13.01 21.91
C ASN A 34 -9.42 -12.94 20.42
N ALA A 35 -10.69 -13.21 20.10
CA ALA A 35 -11.19 -13.17 18.72
C ALA A 35 -11.29 -11.74 18.18
N CYS A 36 -11.70 -10.77 19.02
CA CYS A 36 -11.75 -9.38 18.60
C CYS A 36 -10.39 -8.67 18.68
N ASN A 37 -9.52 -9.08 19.60
CA ASN A 37 -8.14 -8.61 19.64
C ASN A 37 -7.39 -9.01 18.35
N TYR A 38 -7.67 -10.19 17.81
CA TYR A 38 -7.16 -10.64 16.51
C TYR A 38 -7.57 -9.71 15.35
N GLY A 39 -8.80 -9.16 15.38
CA GLY A 39 -9.27 -8.17 14.41
C GLY A 39 -8.48 -6.85 14.49
N ILE A 40 -8.26 -6.35 15.71
CA ILE A 40 -7.47 -5.11 15.94
C ILE A 40 -6.00 -5.31 15.57
N SER A 41 -5.39 -6.44 15.94
CA SER A 41 -4.01 -6.75 15.55
C SER A 41 -3.87 -6.82 14.02
N SER A 42 -4.83 -7.47 13.35
CA SER A 42 -4.89 -7.56 11.89
C SER A 42 -4.97 -6.19 11.19
N VAL A 43 -5.75 -5.24 11.73
CA VAL A 43 -5.81 -3.86 11.20
C VAL A 43 -4.47 -3.13 11.35
N LYS A 44 -3.83 -3.26 12.52
CA LYS A 44 -2.52 -2.65 12.80
C LYS A 44 -1.41 -3.26 11.93
N ASP A 45 -1.43 -4.57 11.74
CA ASP A 45 -0.50 -5.29 10.88
C ASP A 45 -0.68 -4.92 9.41
N ARG A 46 -1.93 -4.73 8.94
CA ARG A 46 -2.20 -4.20 7.60
C ARG A 46 -1.66 -2.79 7.40
N LYS A 47 -1.84 -1.88 8.37
CA LYS A 47 -1.26 -0.53 8.27
C LYS A 47 0.26 -0.58 8.16
N ARG A 48 0.91 -1.43 8.94
CA ARG A 48 2.36 -1.67 8.85
C ARG A 48 2.76 -2.27 7.50
N ALA A 49 2.01 -3.23 6.98
CA ALA A 49 2.26 -3.82 5.67
C ALA A 49 2.10 -2.79 4.54
N VAL A 50 1.08 -1.94 4.57
CA VAL A 50 0.87 -0.86 3.60
C VAL A 50 2.00 0.18 3.68
N LEU A 51 2.43 0.55 4.89
CA LEU A 51 3.57 1.47 5.07
C LEU A 51 4.88 0.87 4.56
N ALA A 52 5.10 -0.43 4.79
CA ALA A 52 6.23 -1.16 4.25
C ALA A 52 6.19 -1.22 2.70
N ASP A 53 5.02 -1.46 2.11
CA ASP A 53 4.82 -1.46 0.65
C ASP A 53 5.13 -0.11 0.04
N ILE A 54 4.68 0.99 0.66
CA ILE A 54 5.01 2.37 0.25
C ILE A 54 6.53 2.59 0.32
N GLY A 55 7.17 2.18 1.41
CA GLY A 55 8.62 2.33 1.59
C GLY A 55 9.43 1.55 0.55
N VAL A 56 9.08 0.27 0.34
CA VAL A 56 9.72 -0.59 -0.66
C VAL A 56 9.50 -0.05 -2.07
N SER A 57 8.28 0.40 -2.38
CA SER A 57 7.94 0.96 -3.70
C SER A 57 8.69 2.26 -3.98
N ALA A 58 8.82 3.15 -3.00
CA ALA A 58 9.58 4.39 -3.13
C ALA A 58 11.08 4.12 -3.36
N PHE A 59 11.65 3.20 -2.59
CA PHE A 59 13.05 2.78 -2.75
C PHE A 59 13.32 2.18 -4.14
N TRP A 60 12.43 1.29 -4.59
CA TRP A 60 12.57 0.65 -5.90
C TRP A 60 12.40 1.65 -7.04
N SER A 61 11.44 2.58 -6.94
CA SER A 61 11.24 3.67 -7.90
C SER A 61 12.50 4.53 -8.07
N PHE A 62 13.15 4.89 -6.96
CA PHE A 62 14.39 5.65 -6.98
C PHE A 62 15.52 4.89 -7.69
N MET A 63 15.65 3.59 -7.42
CA MET A 63 16.66 2.75 -8.06
C MET A 63 16.44 2.66 -9.58
N TRP A 64 15.19 2.51 -10.03
CA TRP A 64 14.86 2.54 -11.47
C TRP A 64 15.07 3.90 -12.11
N PHE A 65 14.81 4.99 -11.40
CA PHE A 65 15.09 6.34 -11.88
C PHE A 65 16.59 6.56 -12.11
N VAL A 66 17.43 6.20 -11.13
CA VAL A 66 18.89 6.29 -11.26
C VAL A 66 19.39 5.39 -12.40
N GLY A 67 18.88 4.16 -12.49
CA GLY A 67 19.17 3.25 -13.60
C GLY A 67 18.79 3.86 -14.95
N PHE A 68 17.58 4.41 -15.08
CA PHE A 68 17.15 5.10 -16.30
C PHE A 68 18.08 6.26 -16.67
N CYS A 69 18.39 7.16 -15.73
CA CYS A 69 19.27 8.29 -15.98
C CYS A 69 20.67 7.85 -16.44
N PHE A 70 21.23 6.82 -15.80
CA PHE A 70 22.54 6.28 -16.16
C PHE A 70 22.52 5.62 -17.55
N LEU A 71 21.55 4.73 -17.82
CA LEU A 71 21.45 4.03 -19.09
C LEU A 71 21.16 5.00 -20.25
N ALA A 72 20.31 6.01 -20.05
CA ALA A 72 20.02 7.02 -21.07
C ALA A 72 21.27 7.87 -21.39
N ASN A 73 22.03 8.27 -20.38
CA ASN A 73 23.29 8.99 -20.57
C ASN A 73 24.32 8.15 -21.34
N GLN A 74 24.48 6.87 -20.99
CA GLN A 74 25.39 5.97 -21.71
C GLN A 74 24.91 5.70 -23.14
N TRP A 75 23.60 5.51 -23.34
CA TRP A 75 23.01 5.32 -24.65
C TRP A 75 23.26 6.50 -25.59
N GLN A 76 23.21 7.74 -25.08
CA GLN A 76 23.49 8.94 -25.87
C GLN A 76 24.95 9.00 -26.39
N VAL A 77 25.90 8.43 -25.64
CA VAL A 77 27.34 8.47 -25.96
C VAL A 77 27.78 7.25 -26.79
N THR A 78 26.94 6.22 -26.90
CA THR A 78 27.27 4.97 -27.58
C THR A 78 27.30 5.17 -29.11
N ASN A 79 28.40 4.80 -29.77
CA ASN A 79 28.53 4.90 -31.23
C ASN A 79 28.13 3.59 -31.93
N LEU A 80 27.64 3.67 -33.17
CA LEU A 80 27.26 2.50 -33.98
C LEU A 80 28.49 1.67 -34.41
N ASP A 81 29.66 2.29 -34.47
CA ASP A 81 30.91 1.66 -34.95
C ASP A 81 31.51 0.67 -33.94
N ASP A 82 31.18 0.79 -32.66
CA ASP A 82 31.67 -0.10 -31.59
C ASP A 82 30.99 -1.48 -31.62
N ASN A 83 29.86 -1.61 -32.34
CA ASN A 83 29.05 -2.84 -32.36
C ASN A 83 28.57 -3.17 -33.79
N PRO A 84 29.48 -3.62 -34.70
CA PRO A 84 29.21 -3.79 -36.13
C PRO A 84 28.15 -4.86 -36.47
N LEU A 85 27.82 -5.76 -35.53
CA LEU A 85 26.76 -6.77 -35.68
C LEU A 85 25.39 -6.33 -35.11
N ARG A 86 25.30 -5.12 -34.52
CA ARG A 86 24.10 -4.62 -33.81
C ARG A 86 23.55 -5.55 -32.72
N GLU A 87 24.40 -6.39 -32.13
CA GLU A 87 23.99 -7.32 -31.07
C GLU A 87 23.77 -6.59 -29.73
N GLY A 88 22.59 -6.75 -29.11
CA GLY A 88 22.31 -6.19 -27.78
C GLY A 88 21.77 -4.75 -27.72
N GLY A 89 21.75 -4.01 -28.83
CA GLY A 89 21.16 -2.66 -28.88
C GLY A 89 19.65 -2.65 -28.59
N ASP A 90 18.93 -3.68 -29.04
CA ASP A 90 17.51 -3.84 -28.72
C ASP A 90 17.28 -4.23 -27.26
N ALA A 91 18.21 -4.98 -26.65
CA ALA A 91 18.16 -5.29 -25.22
C ALA A 91 18.41 -4.04 -24.37
N ALA A 92 19.35 -3.19 -24.75
CA ALA A 92 19.61 -1.91 -24.09
C ALA A 92 18.43 -0.95 -24.20
N ARG A 93 17.81 -0.83 -25.40
CA ARG A 93 16.58 -0.05 -25.60
C ARG A 93 15.41 -0.61 -24.78
N ALA A 94 15.25 -1.93 -24.75
CA ALA A 94 14.22 -2.57 -23.94
C ALA A 94 14.43 -2.29 -22.45
N ALA A 95 15.67 -2.33 -21.96
CA ALA A 95 16.01 -1.99 -20.58
C ALA A 95 15.67 -0.53 -20.25
N ILE A 96 16.06 0.43 -21.08
CA ILE A 96 15.72 1.87 -20.88
C ILE A 96 14.20 2.07 -20.84
N THR A 97 13.48 1.44 -21.76
CA THR A 97 12.02 1.52 -21.86
C THR A 97 11.35 0.90 -20.64
N PHE A 98 11.86 -0.24 -20.16
CA PHE A 98 11.36 -0.91 -18.95
C PHE A 98 11.59 -0.07 -17.70
N CYS A 99 12.78 0.50 -17.53
CA CYS A 99 13.08 1.42 -16.42
C CYS A 99 12.12 2.61 -16.42
N PHE A 100 11.87 3.22 -17.59
CA PHE A 100 10.98 4.36 -17.74
C PHE A 100 9.53 4.05 -17.31
N PHE A 101 8.94 2.98 -17.84
CA PHE A 101 7.57 2.60 -17.48
C PHE A 101 7.44 2.11 -16.04
N SER A 102 8.45 1.43 -15.52
CA SER A 102 8.51 0.97 -14.13
C SER A 102 8.33 2.15 -13.16
N ILE A 103 9.02 3.27 -13.37
CA ILE A 103 8.91 4.47 -12.50
C ILE A 103 7.45 4.92 -12.35
N PHE A 104 6.69 5.00 -13.46
CA PHE A 104 5.28 5.38 -13.42
C PHE A 104 4.39 4.33 -12.73
N THR A 105 4.65 3.04 -12.98
CA THR A 105 3.90 1.95 -12.33
C THR A 105 4.07 1.98 -10.81
N TRP A 106 5.30 2.13 -10.32
CA TRP A 106 5.56 2.18 -8.87
C TRP A 106 5.07 3.48 -8.24
N ALA A 107 5.15 4.62 -8.93
CA ALA A 107 4.59 5.88 -8.46
C ALA A 107 3.06 5.81 -8.34
N ALA A 108 2.37 5.30 -9.36
CA ALA A 108 0.92 5.14 -9.35
C ALA A 108 0.46 4.16 -8.24
N GLN A 109 1.16 3.02 -8.08
CA GLN A 109 0.89 2.08 -6.99
C GLN A 109 1.07 2.73 -5.62
N THR A 110 2.14 3.50 -5.44
CA THR A 110 2.42 4.21 -4.18
C THR A 110 1.34 5.26 -3.88
N LEU A 111 0.90 6.03 -4.88
CA LEU A 111 -0.16 7.04 -4.71
C LEU A 111 -1.48 6.40 -4.29
N PHE A 112 -1.92 5.34 -4.98
CA PHE A 112 -3.15 4.63 -4.64
C PHE A 112 -3.08 4.01 -3.23
N SER A 113 -1.92 3.46 -2.84
CA SER A 113 -1.69 2.97 -1.47
C SER A 113 -1.72 4.08 -0.43
N VAL A 114 -1.19 5.27 -0.73
CA VAL A 114 -1.23 6.45 0.17
C VAL A 114 -2.64 6.98 0.32
N GLU A 115 -3.43 7.05 -0.74
CA GLU A 115 -4.84 7.44 -0.68
C GLU A 115 -5.64 6.49 0.21
N LYS A 116 -5.43 5.18 0.05
CA LYS A 116 -6.03 4.17 0.92
C LYS A 116 -5.62 4.34 2.38
N LEU A 117 -4.33 4.62 2.65
CA LEU A 117 -3.84 4.85 4.01
C LEU A 117 -4.46 6.11 4.64
N LYS A 118 -4.57 7.20 3.88
CA LYS A 118 -5.20 8.45 4.34
C LYS A 118 -6.66 8.23 4.73
N ASN A 119 -7.43 7.53 3.89
CA ASN A 119 -8.84 7.24 4.17
C ASN A 119 -8.99 6.41 5.45
N VAL A 120 -8.18 5.37 5.63
CA VAL A 120 -8.23 4.53 6.85
C VAL A 120 -7.76 5.30 8.08
N SER A 121 -6.75 6.17 7.96
CA SER A 121 -6.31 7.02 9.08
C SER A 121 -7.37 8.05 9.48
N PHE A 122 -8.06 8.64 8.49
CA PHE A 122 -9.15 9.59 8.74
C PHE A 122 -10.32 8.93 9.49
N GLU A 123 -10.74 7.74 9.06
CA GLU A 123 -11.76 6.95 9.76
C GLU A 123 -11.33 6.64 11.21
N GLU A 124 -10.08 6.25 11.42
CA GLU A 124 -9.55 5.96 12.76
C GLU A 124 -9.51 7.19 13.68
N GLU A 125 -9.28 8.38 13.12
CA GLU A 125 -9.26 9.65 13.85
C GLU A 125 -10.68 10.15 14.13
N TYR A 126 -11.60 10.01 13.16
CA TYR A 126 -13.01 10.31 13.30
C TYR A 126 -13.65 9.48 14.43
N ILE A 127 -13.43 8.16 14.45
CA ILE A 127 -13.97 7.26 15.48
C ILE A 127 -13.42 7.60 16.87
N LYS A 128 -12.18 8.08 16.98
CA LYS A 128 -11.60 8.51 18.26
C LYS A 128 -12.19 9.83 18.77
N LEU A 129 -12.44 10.80 17.88
CA LEU A 129 -12.99 12.11 18.25
C LEU A 129 -14.50 12.05 18.51
N PHE A 130 -15.21 11.28 17.70
CA PHE A 130 -16.65 11.09 17.79
C PHE A 130 -16.91 9.61 18.07
N PRO A 131 -16.63 9.14 19.31
CA PRO A 131 -17.07 7.82 19.70
C PRO A 131 -18.59 7.79 19.51
N PRO A 132 -19.15 6.73 18.91
CA PRO A 132 -20.57 6.65 18.62
C PRO A 132 -21.38 6.97 19.89
N GLN A 133 -22.17 8.05 19.83
CA GLN A 133 -23.01 8.49 20.93
C GLN A 133 -24.07 7.41 21.20
N PRO A 134 -24.32 7.03 22.46
CA PRO A 134 -25.43 6.16 22.78
C PRO A 134 -26.73 6.85 22.35
N HIS A 135 -27.49 6.19 21.49
CA HIS A 135 -28.80 6.66 21.07
C HIS A 135 -29.68 6.77 22.32
N GLN A 136 -30.02 7.99 22.73
CA GLN A 136 -30.96 8.17 23.83
C GLN A 136 -32.32 7.65 23.36
N PRO A 137 -32.93 6.66 24.04
CA PRO A 137 -34.29 6.26 23.72
C PRO A 137 -35.19 7.47 23.95
N PHE A 138 -35.91 7.88 22.90
CA PHE A 138 -37.03 8.80 23.04
C PHE A 138 -38.01 8.17 24.03
N VAL A 139 -38.13 8.82 25.20
CA VAL A 139 -39.10 8.51 26.27
C VAL A 139 -40.51 8.62 25.74
#